data_AF-A0A2X3UZB7-F1
#
_entry.id   AF-A0A2X3UZB7-F1
#
_cell.length_a   1.000
_cell.length_b   1.000
_cell.length_c   1.000
_cell.angle_alpha   90.00
_cell.angle_beta   90.00
_cell.angle_gamma   90.00
#
_symmetry.space_group_name_H-M   'P 1'
#
loop_
_entity.id
_entity.type
_entity.pdbx_description
1 polymer ?
#
loop_
_entity_poly.entity_id
_entity_poly.type
_entity_poly.pdbx_seq_one_letter_code
_entity_poly.pdbx_strand_id
1 'polypeptide(L)'
;MIYHGGLLRFFHGFRVKETLQAKYHFPVAALNDGKAAALAELATGHLKGVTNGAALVLGSGLGGGIIINGKLFQGSHFQAGELTFLLPLQMEKLDPSLMQGTTLSAVGLITKVNEILASLD
;
A
#
# COMPACT_ATOMS: atom_id res chain seq x y z
N MET A 1 11.54 7.67 12.43
CA MET A 1 10.58 8.75 12.11
C MET A 1 9.78 8.37 10.88
N ILE A 2 8.45 8.53 10.91
CA ILE A 2 7.59 8.34 9.74
C ILE A 2 7.63 9.60 8.88
N TYR A 3 7.98 9.41 7.60
CA TYR A 3 7.91 10.46 6.58
C TYR A 3 6.73 10.12 5.66
N HIS A 4 5.71 10.97 5.68
CA HIS A 4 4.40 10.79 5.01
C HIS A 4 3.56 9.66 5.62
N GLY A 5 2.54 10.00 6.41
CA GLY A 5 1.62 9.03 7.03
C GLY A 5 0.52 8.49 6.11
N GLY A 6 0.60 8.76 4.81
CA GLY A 6 -0.49 8.49 3.86
C GLY A 6 -1.78 9.18 4.31
N LEU A 7 -2.84 8.39 4.49
CA LEU A 7 -4.13 8.88 5.00
C LEU A 7 -4.06 9.33 6.48
N LEU A 8 -3.15 8.75 7.27
CA LEU A 8 -2.94 9.09 8.68
C LEU A 8 -1.93 10.25 8.81
N ARG A 9 -2.33 11.45 8.36
CA ARG A 9 -1.45 12.62 8.24
C ARG A 9 -0.74 12.99 9.55
N PHE A 10 -1.38 12.72 10.70
CA PHE A 10 -0.82 12.98 12.03
C PHE A 10 0.42 12.13 12.37
N PHE A 11 0.74 11.10 11.57
CA PHE A 11 2.01 10.38 11.72
C PHE A 11 3.21 11.06 11.06
N HIS A 12 3.03 12.13 10.27
CA HIS A 12 4.15 12.84 9.70
C HIS A 12 5.05 13.42 10.81
N GLY A 13 6.35 13.08 10.78
CA GLY A 13 7.31 13.49 11.81
C GLY A 13 7.22 12.67 13.10
N PHE A 14 6.26 11.74 13.22
CA PHE A 14 6.12 10.92 14.41
C PHE A 14 7.22 9.85 14.48
N ARG A 15 7.88 9.78 15.64
CA ARG A 15 8.98 8.84 15.91
C ARG A 15 8.42 7.55 16.52
N VAL A 16 7.54 6.86 15.79
CA VAL A 16 6.77 5.71 16.29
C VAL A 16 7.65 4.64 16.94
N LYS A 17 8.79 4.31 16.30
CA LYS A 17 9.73 3.32 16.80
C LYS A 17 10.28 3.76 18.16
N GLU A 18 10.85 4.95 18.21
CA GLU A 18 11.47 5.49 19.44
C GLU A 18 10.46 5.64 20.58
N THR A 19 9.26 6.17 20.29
CA THR A 19 8.19 6.34 21.28
C THR A 19 7.74 5.01 21.87
N LEU A 20 7.50 3.99 21.03
CA LEU A 20 7.06 2.67 21.50
C LEU A 20 8.19 1.90 22.19
N GLN A 21 9.44 1.99 21.70
CA GLN A 21 10.58 1.35 22.35
C GLN A 21 10.84 1.93 23.74
N ALA A 22 10.75 3.25 23.90
CA ALA A 22 10.94 3.90 25.20
C ALA A 22 9.86 3.50 26.22
N LYS A 23 8.63 3.27 25.76
CA LYS A 23 7.51 2.89 26.63
C LYS A 23 7.49 1.41 27.01
N TYR A 24 7.81 0.53 26.06
CA TYR A 24 7.59 -0.91 26.21
C TYR A 24 8.89 -1.72 26.33
N HIS A 25 10.05 -1.13 26.05
CA HIS A 25 11.37 -1.77 26.12
C HIS A 25 11.52 -3.04 25.23
N PHE A 26 10.70 -3.16 24.20
CA PHE A 26 10.83 -4.22 23.17
C PHE A 26 11.40 -3.67 21.86
N PRO A 27 12.01 -4.51 21.01
CA PRO A 27 12.32 -4.15 19.63
C PRO A 27 11.05 -3.76 18.87
N VAL A 28 11.07 -2.63 18.17
CA VAL A 28 9.95 -2.13 17.36
C VAL A 28 10.41 -1.90 15.93
N ALA A 29 9.58 -2.32 14.98
CA ALA A 29 9.69 -2.01 13.56
C ALA A 29 8.37 -1.41 13.07
N ALA A 30 8.45 -0.59 12.02
CA ALA A 30 7.29 -0.02 11.34
C ALA A 30 7.44 -0.28 9.84
N LEU A 31 6.36 -0.69 9.20
CA LEU A 31 6.31 -1.02 7.79
C LEU A 31 4.94 -0.57 7.25
N ASN A 32 4.89 -0.16 5.98
CA ASN A 32 3.64 0.05 5.26
C ASN A 32 2.79 -1.24 5.29
N ASP A 33 1.47 -1.12 5.38
CA ASP A 33 0.53 -2.23 5.52
C ASP A 33 0.49 -3.16 4.29
N GLY A 34 0.47 -2.60 3.08
CA GLY A 34 0.58 -3.36 1.82
C GLY A 34 1.90 -4.13 1.72
N LYS A 35 3.01 -3.52 2.15
CA LYS A 35 4.32 -4.20 2.23
C LYS A 35 4.33 -5.29 3.30
N ALA A 36 3.67 -5.06 4.44
CA ALA A 36 3.52 -6.05 5.49
C ALA A 36 2.70 -7.26 5.01
N ALA A 37 1.64 -7.03 4.22
CA ALA A 37 0.89 -8.09 3.57
C ALA A 37 1.76 -8.89 2.60
N ALA A 38 2.55 -8.23 1.75
CA ALA A 38 3.48 -8.91 0.84
C ALA A 38 4.54 -9.73 1.60
N LEU A 39 5.04 -9.22 2.72
CA LEU A 39 5.98 -9.93 3.58
C LEU A 39 5.34 -11.16 4.25
N ALA A 40 4.08 -11.06 4.67
CA ALA A 40 3.32 -12.18 5.22
C ALA A 40 3.10 -13.28 4.17
N GLU A 41 2.73 -12.90 2.94
CA GLU A 41 2.61 -13.82 1.81
C GLU A 41 3.94 -14.52 1.50
N LEU A 42 5.07 -13.82 1.59
CA LEU A 42 6.40 -14.39 1.39
C LEU A 42 6.79 -15.36 2.52
N ALA A 43 6.47 -15.02 3.77
CA ALA A 43 6.86 -15.81 4.93
C ALA A 43 6.05 -17.12 5.05
N THR A 44 4.74 -17.02 4.90
CA THR A 44 3.81 -18.11 5.23
C THR A 44 2.70 -18.33 4.21
N GLY A 45 2.53 -17.43 3.24
CA GLY A 45 1.46 -17.49 2.24
C GLY A 45 1.91 -18.03 0.89
N HIS A 46 1.28 -17.52 -0.17
CA HIS A 46 1.42 -18.00 -1.54
C HIS A 46 2.69 -17.51 -2.24
N LEU A 47 3.39 -16.52 -1.66
CA LEU A 47 4.71 -16.10 -2.16
C LEU A 47 5.86 -16.90 -1.52
N LYS A 48 5.58 -17.88 -0.67
CA LYS A 48 6.63 -18.72 -0.08
C LYS A 48 7.39 -19.48 -1.17
N GLY A 49 8.71 -19.32 -1.18
CA GLY A 49 9.60 -19.93 -2.18
C GLY A 49 9.64 -19.18 -3.53
N VAL A 50 8.85 -18.12 -3.70
CA VAL A 50 8.88 -17.30 -4.91
C VAL A 50 10.07 -16.35 -4.86
N THR A 51 10.90 -16.37 -5.92
CA THR A 51 12.08 -15.49 -6.01
C THR A 51 11.69 -14.06 -6.36
N ASN A 52 10.79 -13.86 -7.32
CA ASN A 52 10.33 -12.55 -7.75
C ASN A 52 8.81 -12.58 -7.85
N GLY A 53 8.14 -11.65 -7.19
CA GLY A 53 6.68 -11.64 -7.12
C GLY A 53 6.17 -10.32 -6.57
N ALA A 54 4.86 -10.17 -6.49
CA ALA A 54 4.23 -9.02 -5.87
C ALA A 54 2.92 -9.46 -5.20
N ALA A 55 2.53 -8.73 -4.16
CA ALA A 55 1.19 -8.81 -3.61
C ALA A 55 0.47 -7.48 -3.85
N LEU A 56 -0.79 -7.57 -4.29
CA LEU A 56 -1.71 -6.45 -4.43
C LEU A 56 -2.79 -6.58 -3.36
N VAL A 57 -3.05 -5.50 -2.64
CA VAL A 57 -4.08 -5.46 -1.60
C VAL A 57 -5.17 -4.52 -2.07
N LEU A 58 -6.32 -5.09 -2.44
CA LEU A 58 -7.50 -4.36 -2.90
C LEU A 58 -8.47 -4.17 -1.72
N GLY A 59 -8.36 -3.03 -1.03
CA GLY A 59 -9.18 -2.71 0.15
C GLY A 59 -9.91 -1.39 -0.03
N SER A 60 -9.88 -0.56 1.01
CA SER A 60 -10.32 0.85 0.91
C SER A 60 -9.53 1.64 -0.12
N GLY A 61 -8.28 1.24 -0.37
CA GLY A 61 -7.48 1.69 -1.50
C GLY A 61 -6.64 0.55 -2.07
N LEU A 62 -5.77 0.87 -3.04
CA LEU A 62 -4.77 -0.06 -3.58
C LEU A 62 -3.48 -0.01 -2.77
N GLY A 63 -3.18 -1.07 -2.03
CA GLY A 63 -1.88 -1.31 -1.41
C GLY A 63 -1.08 -2.39 -2.13
N GLY A 64 0.17 -2.58 -1.71
CA GLY A 64 0.96 -3.72 -2.19
C GLY A 64 2.41 -3.75 -1.73
N GLY A 65 3.12 -4.74 -2.21
CA GLY A 65 4.56 -4.89 -2.00
C GLY A 65 5.20 -5.78 -3.07
N ILE A 66 6.47 -5.51 -3.34
CA ILE A 66 7.24 -6.19 -4.39
C ILE A 66 8.30 -7.05 -3.73
N ILE A 67 8.45 -8.30 -4.19
CA ILE A 67 9.49 -9.24 -3.80
C ILE A 67 10.49 -9.37 -4.94
N ILE A 68 11.77 -9.14 -4.66
CA ILE A 68 12.88 -9.31 -5.60
C ILE A 68 13.96 -10.14 -4.91
N ASN A 69 14.47 -11.17 -5.59
CA ASN A 69 15.49 -12.09 -5.06
C ASN A 69 15.12 -12.68 -3.69
N GLY A 70 13.85 -13.06 -3.53
CA GLY A 70 13.30 -13.67 -2.31
C GLY A 70 13.20 -12.70 -1.13
N LYS A 71 13.25 -11.38 -1.37
CA LYS A 71 13.21 -10.36 -0.32
C LYS A 71 12.23 -9.25 -0.67
N LEU A 72 11.58 -8.71 0.36
CA LEU A 72 10.77 -7.50 0.21
C LEU A 72 11.65 -6.35 -0.29
N PHE A 73 11.30 -5.80 -1.45
CA PHE A 73 11.96 -4.67 -2.06
C PHE A 73 11.37 -3.36 -1.54
N GLN A 74 12.17 -2.59 -0.83
CA GLN A 74 11.73 -1.35 -0.17
C GLN A 74 12.13 -0.08 -0.93
N GLY A 75 13.12 -0.17 -1.83
CA GLY A 75 13.72 1.00 -2.47
C GLY A 75 14.59 1.85 -1.52
N SER A 76 15.27 2.85 -2.04
CA SER A 76 16.21 3.70 -1.28
C SER A 76 15.53 4.61 -0.25
N HIS A 77 14.24 4.90 -0.44
CA HIS A 77 13.45 5.78 0.43
C HIS A 77 12.28 5.04 1.10
N PHE A 78 12.29 3.70 1.11
CA PHE A 78 11.21 2.87 1.66
C PHE A 78 9.83 3.03 0.97
N GLN A 79 9.79 3.68 -0.19
CA GLN A 79 8.57 3.96 -0.98
C GLN A 79 8.39 3.05 -2.20
N ALA A 80 9.26 2.06 -2.44
CA ALA A 80 9.05 1.15 -3.56
C ALA A 80 7.75 0.36 -3.36
N GLY A 81 6.96 0.19 -4.42
CA GLY A 81 5.68 -0.52 -4.35
C GLY A 81 4.55 0.26 -3.68
N GLU A 82 4.67 1.58 -3.51
CA GLU A 82 3.51 2.44 -3.14
C GLU A 82 2.59 2.61 -4.37
N LEU A 83 1.72 1.63 -4.59
CA LEU A 83 0.87 1.54 -5.79
C LEU A 83 -0.28 2.54 -5.80
N THR A 84 -0.65 3.09 -4.64
CA THR A 84 -1.70 4.11 -4.47
C THR A 84 -1.56 5.27 -5.44
N PHE A 85 -0.33 5.69 -5.73
CA PHE A 85 -0.04 6.89 -6.52
C PHE A 85 0.19 6.61 -8.00
N LEU A 86 0.01 5.37 -8.46
CA LEU A 86 0.08 5.08 -9.88
C LEU A 86 -1.00 5.90 -10.60
N LEU A 87 -0.63 6.43 -11.76
CA LEU A 87 -1.52 7.19 -12.63
C LEU A 87 -1.89 6.34 -13.85
N PRO A 88 -3.12 6.43 -14.37
CA PRO A 88 -3.49 5.85 -15.65
C PRO A 88 -2.54 6.28 -16.78
N LEU A 89 -2.23 5.35 -17.69
CA LEU A 89 -1.30 5.56 -18.81
C LEU A 89 -1.76 6.65 -19.81
N GLN A 90 -3.05 6.97 -19.84
CA GLN A 90 -3.68 7.86 -20.82
C GLN A 90 -4.35 9.06 -20.15
N MET A 91 -3.62 9.80 -19.32
CA MET A 91 -4.12 11.03 -18.71
C MET A 91 -3.64 12.27 -19.48
N GLU A 92 -4.58 13.12 -19.92
CA GLU A 92 -4.27 14.43 -20.50
C GLU A 92 -3.88 15.48 -19.45
N LYS A 93 -4.40 15.37 -18.22
CA LYS A 93 -4.11 16.25 -17.08
C LYS A 93 -4.03 15.47 -15.78
N LEU A 94 -3.20 15.94 -14.84
CA LEU A 94 -3.10 15.36 -13.50
C LEU A 94 -4.39 15.61 -12.71
N ASP A 95 -5.10 14.54 -12.40
CA ASP A 95 -6.26 14.53 -11.51
C ASP A 95 -6.02 13.51 -10.38
N PRO A 96 -5.85 13.96 -9.13
CA PRO A 96 -5.66 13.07 -7.99
C PRO A 96 -6.81 12.08 -7.75
N SER A 97 -8.03 12.38 -8.22
CA SER A 97 -9.17 11.44 -8.11
C SER A 97 -8.98 10.20 -8.99
N LEU A 98 -8.16 10.31 -10.04
CA LEU A 98 -7.82 9.22 -10.96
C LEU A 98 -6.60 8.40 -10.52
N MET A 99 -6.03 8.69 -9.34
CA MET A 99 -4.98 7.84 -8.77
C MET A 99 -5.51 6.41 -8.58
N GLN A 100 -4.70 5.42 -8.97
CA GLN A 100 -5.09 3.99 -8.94
C GLN A 100 -5.44 3.51 -7.53
N GLY A 101 -4.93 4.19 -6.49
CA GLY A 101 -5.36 4.02 -5.10
C GLY A 101 -6.87 4.06 -4.91
N THR A 102 -7.57 4.91 -5.65
CA THR A 102 -9.02 5.11 -5.53
C THR A 102 -9.78 4.18 -6.47
N THR A 103 -9.36 4.13 -7.74
CA THR A 103 -10.09 3.44 -8.82
C THR A 103 -9.87 1.93 -8.83
N LEU A 104 -8.66 1.45 -8.54
CA LEU A 104 -8.32 0.02 -8.45
C LEU A 104 -8.36 -0.47 -7.00
N SER A 105 -9.48 -0.22 -6.33
CA SER A 105 -9.76 -0.63 -4.96
C SER A 105 -11.09 -1.38 -4.86
N ALA A 106 -11.34 -2.05 -3.74
CA ALA A 106 -12.63 -2.70 -3.52
C ALA A 106 -13.77 -1.67 -3.43
N VAL A 107 -13.50 -0.51 -2.81
CA VAL A 107 -14.46 0.60 -2.75
C VAL A 107 -14.73 1.17 -4.14
N GLY A 108 -13.68 1.40 -4.93
CA GLY A 108 -13.80 1.88 -6.30
C GLY A 108 -14.61 0.95 -7.19
N LEU A 109 -14.42 -0.38 -7.05
CA LEU A 109 -15.24 -1.37 -7.74
C LEU A 109 -16.72 -1.25 -7.37
N ILE A 110 -17.04 -1.18 -6.07
CA ILE A 110 -18.43 -1.06 -5.60
C ILE A 110 -19.08 0.22 -6.11
N THR A 111 -18.37 1.36 -6.03
CA THR A 111 -18.84 2.64 -6.58
C THR A 111 -19.16 2.49 -8.06
N LYS A 112 -18.27 1.86 -8.84
CA LYS A 112 -18.50 1.71 -10.27
C LYS A 112 -19.67 0.81 -10.62
N VAL A 113 -19.85 -0.28 -9.87
CA VAL A 113 -21.02 -1.16 -10.01
C VAL A 113 -22.31 -0.38 -9.75
N ASN A 114 -22.35 0.41 -8.68
CA ASN A 114 -23.52 1.22 -8.34
C ASN A 114 -23.86 2.26 -9.42
N GLU A 115 -22.86 2.95 -10.01
CA GLU A 115 -23.08 3.88 -11.13
C GLU A 115 -23.72 3.20 -12.34
N ILE A 116 -23.22 2.00 -12.69
CA ILE A 116 -23.74 1.23 -13.82
C ILE A 116 -25.20 0.84 -13.55
N LEU A 117 -25.49 0.29 -12.37
CA LEU A 117 -26.84 -0.13 -12.00
C LEU A 117 -27.82 1.04 -12.01
N ALA A 118 -27.44 2.20 -11.45
CA ALA A 118 -28.28 3.39 -11.43
C ALA A 118 -28.55 3.98 -12.83
N SER A 119 -27.73 3.64 -13.84
CA SER A 119 -27.94 4.08 -15.22
C SER A 119 -28.86 3.17 -16.03
N LEU A 120 -29.26 2.02 -15.47
CA LEU A 120 -30.17 1.06 -16.09
C LEU A 120 -31.65 1.32 -15.74
N ASP A 121 -31.91 2.20 -14.75
CA ASP A 121 -33.24 2.67 -14.34
C ASP A 121 -33.60 3.99 -15.07
#